data_AF-A0A929KYJ3-F1
#
_entry.id   AF-A0A929KYJ3-F1
#
_cell.length_a   1.000
_cell.length_b   1.000
_cell.length_c   1.000
_cell.angle_alpha   90.00
_cell.angle_beta   90.00
_cell.angle_gamma   90.00
#
_symmetry.space_group_name_H-M   'P 1'
#
loop_
_entity.id
_entity.type
_entity.pdbx_description
1 polymer ?
#
loop_
_entity_poly.entity_id
_entity_poly.type
_entity_poly.pdbx_seq_one_letter_code
_entity_poly.pdbx_strand_id
1 'polypeptide(L)'
;MKRYALVLGLILIVFTCCGSSCSVKRKQPFIIEQRQSISSTDSVGPGVKVISFEGATCVIFPASFGREMFENATDFKEMDFFMPDSTLISKISKEFLSKYCELLSNSKGGSAFGRLACFNLQKNYAYYDRQYLGYVTKKGTRIIRVQFVDFRQDPQNLIKMFRYHWINGVHGWYYSNVWNLFYDVNKNAIADDDDI
;
A
#
# COMPACT_ATOMS: atom_id res chain seq x y z
N MET A 1 19.01 47.10 36.62
CA MET A 1 18.75 46.82 35.20
C MET A 1 17.30 46.36 35.04
N LYS A 2 16.50 47.13 34.29
CA LYS A 2 15.06 46.91 34.03
C LYS A 2 14.86 45.95 32.86
N ARG A 3 13.92 44.99 32.95
CA ARG A 3 13.08 44.42 31.86
C ARG A 3 11.81 43.81 32.50
N TYR A 4 10.74 44.58 32.68
CA TYR A 4 9.58 44.77 31.80
C TYR A 4 8.74 43.51 31.55
N ALA A 5 7.55 43.54 32.15
CA ALA A 5 6.43 42.62 32.01
C ALA A 5 5.91 42.55 30.57
N LEU A 6 5.59 41.35 30.10
CA LEU A 6 4.94 41.13 28.81
C LEU A 6 3.42 41.21 29.03
N VAL A 7 2.82 42.21 28.42
CA VAL A 7 1.40 42.56 28.50
C VAL A 7 0.55 41.58 27.69
N LEU A 8 -0.55 41.14 28.31
CA LEU A 8 -1.69 40.44 27.72
C LEU A 8 -2.27 41.22 26.52
N GLY A 9 -2.30 40.59 25.36
CA GLY A 9 -3.08 41.03 24.20
C GLY A 9 -4.28 40.11 23.98
N LEU A 10 -5.41 40.45 24.62
CA LEU A 10 -6.73 39.91 24.29
C LEU A 10 -7.17 40.55 22.96
N ILE A 11 -7.22 39.78 21.88
CA ILE A 11 -7.91 40.19 20.65
C ILE A 11 -9.25 39.46 20.63
N LEU A 12 -10.29 40.18 21.03
CA LEU A 12 -11.69 39.85 20.74
C LEU A 12 -11.90 40.03 19.23
N ILE A 13 -12.06 38.93 18.50
CA ILE A 13 -12.65 38.96 17.16
C ILE A 13 -14.12 38.57 17.30
N VAL A 14 -14.97 39.60 17.24
CA VAL A 14 -16.41 39.47 17.09
C VAL A 14 -16.67 38.93 15.69
N PHE A 15 -17.06 37.66 15.57
CA PHE A 15 -17.70 37.16 14.34
C PHE A 15 -19.20 37.38 14.45
N THR A 16 -19.67 38.33 13.66
CA THR A 16 -21.07 38.57 13.34
C THR A 16 -21.66 37.32 12.67
N CYS A 17 -22.74 36.80 13.26
CA CYS A 17 -23.62 35.83 12.61
C CYS A 17 -24.21 36.47 11.35
N CYS A 18 -23.74 36.06 10.17
CA CYS A 18 -24.47 36.25 8.93
C CYS A 18 -25.29 34.99 8.68
N GLY A 19 -26.57 35.05 9.02
CA GLY A 19 -27.56 34.07 8.63
C GLY A 19 -27.71 34.08 7.12
N SER A 20 -27.21 33.05 6.46
CA SER A 20 -27.58 32.67 5.11
C SER A 20 -27.31 31.18 4.99
N SER A 21 -28.36 30.44 4.63
CA SER A 21 -28.34 29.00 4.43
C SER A 21 -27.27 28.62 3.39
N CYS A 22 -26.06 28.31 3.86
CA CYS A 22 -25.02 27.71 3.04
C CYS A 22 -25.40 26.25 2.81
N SER A 23 -26.14 25.99 1.74
CA SER A 23 -26.21 24.69 1.10
C SER A 23 -24.78 24.21 0.86
N VAL A 24 -24.30 23.33 1.73
CA VAL A 24 -23.07 22.57 1.52
C VAL A 24 -23.33 21.68 0.32
N LYS A 25 -22.96 22.14 -0.87
CA LYS A 25 -22.81 21.25 -2.03
C LYS A 25 -21.78 20.20 -1.62
N ARG A 26 -22.25 19.00 -1.26
CA ARG A 26 -21.42 17.80 -1.19
C ARG A 26 -20.65 17.73 -2.49
N LYS A 27 -19.36 18.08 -2.46
CA LYS A 27 -18.43 17.70 -3.52
C LYS A 27 -18.53 16.19 -3.59
N GLN A 28 -19.05 15.69 -4.70
CA GLN A 28 -19.04 14.27 -4.98
C GLN A 28 -17.58 13.79 -4.82
N PRO A 29 -17.36 12.59 -4.23
CA PRO A 29 -16.02 12.03 -4.20
C PRO A 29 -15.48 11.98 -5.62
N PHE A 30 -14.26 12.46 -5.80
CA PHE A 30 -13.55 12.41 -7.07
C PHE A 30 -13.28 10.93 -7.37
N ILE A 31 -14.16 10.30 -8.17
CA ILE A 31 -13.95 8.94 -8.65
C ILE A 31 -12.92 9.05 -9.78
N ILE A 32 -11.68 8.67 -9.49
CA ILE A 32 -10.70 8.37 -10.53
C ILE A 32 -11.18 7.08 -11.18
N GLU A 33 -11.71 7.16 -12.40
CA GLU A 33 -11.97 5.95 -13.20
C GLU A 33 -10.62 5.28 -13.50
N GLN A 34 -10.32 4.21 -12.77
CA GLN A 34 -9.14 3.35 -12.97
C GLN A 34 -9.26 2.62 -14.31
N ARG A 35 -8.63 3.17 -15.34
CA ARG A 35 -8.52 2.52 -16.65
C ARG A 35 -7.34 1.54 -16.63
N GLN A 36 -7.61 0.30 -16.24
CA GLN A 36 -6.60 -0.75 -16.28
C GLN A 36 -6.47 -1.34 -17.69
N SER A 37 -5.27 -1.22 -18.27
CA SER A 37 -4.84 -2.03 -19.40
C SER A 37 -3.54 -2.73 -19.00
N ILE A 38 -3.50 -4.06 -19.10
CA ILE A 38 -2.26 -4.83 -18.93
C ILE A 38 -1.48 -4.61 -20.22
N SER A 39 -0.42 -3.80 -20.16
CA SER A 39 0.26 -3.32 -21.39
C SER A 39 1.36 -4.26 -21.89
N SER A 40 1.93 -5.13 -21.05
CA SER A 40 2.95 -6.10 -21.44
C SER A 40 3.19 -7.13 -20.32
N THR A 41 3.69 -8.31 -20.68
CA THR A 41 4.22 -9.30 -19.73
C THR A 41 5.64 -9.65 -20.16
N ASP A 42 6.63 -9.17 -19.40
CA ASP A 42 8.03 -9.45 -19.65
C ASP A 42 8.54 -10.50 -18.65
N SER A 43 9.40 -11.42 -19.11
CA SER A 43 10.12 -12.35 -18.23
C SER A 43 11.55 -11.87 -18.04
N VAL A 44 11.98 -11.75 -16.78
CA VAL A 44 13.27 -11.15 -16.40
C VAL A 44 14.23 -12.21 -15.80
N GLY A 45 13.77 -13.45 -15.72
CA GLY A 45 14.47 -14.61 -15.19
C GLY A 45 13.53 -15.81 -15.13
N PRO A 46 14.00 -17.00 -14.71
CA PRO A 46 13.17 -18.20 -14.70
C PRO A 46 11.93 -18.02 -13.82
N GLY A 47 10.76 -17.88 -14.42
CA GLY A 47 9.47 -17.82 -13.74
C GLY A 47 9.07 -16.46 -13.13
N VAL A 48 9.91 -15.42 -13.18
CA VAL A 48 9.50 -14.06 -12.78
C VAL A 48 8.65 -13.45 -13.88
N LYS A 49 7.48 -12.92 -13.53
CA LYS A 49 6.62 -12.16 -14.44
C LYS A 49 6.59 -10.69 -14.05
N VAL A 50 6.80 -9.82 -15.03
CA VAL A 50 6.64 -8.38 -14.86
C VAL A 50 5.43 -7.93 -15.66
N ILE A 51 4.50 -7.25 -15.01
CA ILE A 51 3.32 -6.64 -15.63
C ILE A 51 3.26 -5.16 -15.27
N SER A 52 2.65 -4.36 -16.12
CA SER A 52 2.47 -2.93 -15.87
C SER A 52 1.00 -2.61 -15.60
N PHE A 53 0.73 -1.87 -14.53
CA PHE A 53 -0.58 -1.34 -14.21
C PHE A 53 -0.49 0.17 -13.98
N GLU A 54 -1.17 0.96 -14.82
CA GLU A 54 -1.42 2.39 -14.56
C GLU A 54 -0.16 3.21 -14.21
N GLY A 55 0.96 2.91 -14.88
CA GLY A 55 2.24 3.60 -14.65
C GLY A 55 3.13 2.99 -13.56
N ALA A 56 2.67 1.95 -12.86
CA ALA A 56 3.45 1.17 -11.92
C ALA A 56 3.92 -0.17 -12.53
N THR A 57 5.15 -0.55 -12.22
CA THR A 57 5.72 -1.86 -12.47
C THR A 57 5.29 -2.82 -11.37
N CYS A 58 4.82 -3.99 -11.77
CA CYS A 58 4.39 -5.05 -10.87
C CYS A 58 5.19 -6.32 -11.16
N VAL A 59 5.83 -6.88 -10.14
CA VAL A 59 6.70 -8.06 -10.23
C VAL A 59 6.04 -9.20 -9.48
N ILE A 60 5.81 -10.31 -10.16
CA ILE A 60 5.25 -11.53 -9.58
C ILE A 60 6.39 -12.55 -9.49
N PHE A 61 6.77 -12.88 -8.26
CA PHE A 61 7.84 -13.84 -8.01
C PHE A 61 7.34 -15.28 -8.08
N PRO A 62 8.14 -16.21 -8.63
CA PRO A 62 7.81 -17.62 -8.66
C PRO A 62 7.97 -18.25 -7.27
N ALA A 63 7.37 -19.43 -7.09
CA ALA A 63 7.49 -20.20 -5.85
C ALA A 63 8.95 -20.50 -5.46
N SER A 64 9.82 -20.76 -6.45
CA SER A 64 11.24 -21.01 -6.23
C SER A 64 11.95 -19.84 -5.56
N PHE A 65 11.61 -18.61 -5.95
CA PHE A 65 12.18 -17.41 -5.36
C PHE A 65 11.83 -17.28 -3.88
N GLY A 66 10.57 -17.52 -3.51
CA GLY A 66 10.14 -17.51 -2.11
C GLY A 66 10.88 -18.55 -1.27
N ARG A 67 11.02 -19.78 -1.79
CA ARG A 67 11.77 -20.83 -1.09
C ARG A 67 13.22 -20.44 -0.84
N GLU A 68 13.91 -19.92 -1.85
CA GLU A 68 15.31 -19.48 -1.73
C GLU A 68 15.45 -18.32 -0.74
N MET A 69 14.57 -17.32 -0.83
CA MET A 69 14.62 -16.14 0.01
C MET A 69 14.38 -16.43 1.50
N PHE A 70 13.48 -17.36 1.78
CA PHE A 70 12.99 -17.65 3.13
C PHE A 70 13.48 -18.98 3.69
N GLU A 71 14.40 -19.67 3.02
CA GLU A 71 14.93 -20.98 3.43
C GLU A 71 15.43 -20.99 4.89
N ASN A 72 16.04 -19.89 5.32
CA ASN A 72 16.62 -19.73 6.65
C ASN A 72 15.70 -19.02 7.65
N ALA A 73 14.52 -18.57 7.23
CA ALA A 73 13.57 -17.89 8.10
C ALA A 73 12.68 -18.92 8.81
N THR A 74 12.81 -19.03 10.13
CA THR A 74 12.08 -20.02 10.96
C THR A 74 10.57 -19.98 10.72
N ASP A 75 10.02 -18.79 10.54
CA ASP A 75 8.57 -18.59 10.39
C ASP A 75 8.04 -19.07 9.05
N PHE A 76 8.91 -19.17 8.04
CA PHE A 76 8.56 -19.53 6.66
C PHE A 76 9.03 -20.93 6.24
N LYS A 77 9.80 -21.61 7.10
CA LYS A 77 10.43 -22.91 6.80
C LYS A 77 9.42 -24.01 6.45
N GLU A 78 8.20 -23.92 6.97
CA GLU A 78 7.12 -24.88 6.74
C GLU A 78 6.04 -24.34 5.79
N MET A 79 6.30 -23.21 5.11
CA MET A 79 5.35 -22.64 4.15
C MET A 79 5.62 -23.15 2.74
N ASP A 80 4.55 -23.51 2.03
CA ASP A 80 4.62 -23.80 0.60
C ASP A 80 4.46 -22.51 -0.20
N PHE A 81 5.36 -22.24 -1.14
CA PHE A 81 5.26 -21.07 -2.00
C PHE A 81 4.52 -21.40 -3.30
N PHE A 82 3.77 -20.43 -3.82
CA PHE A 82 3.13 -20.51 -5.13
C PHE A 82 3.30 -19.20 -5.89
N MET A 83 3.22 -19.28 -7.22
CA MET A 83 3.22 -18.12 -8.09
C MET A 83 1.77 -17.67 -8.34
N PRO A 84 1.34 -16.48 -7.90
CA PRO A 84 0.03 -15.95 -8.25
C PRO A 84 -0.11 -15.79 -9.77
N ASP A 85 -1.29 -16.10 -10.31
CA ASP A 85 -1.57 -15.79 -11.71
C ASP A 85 -1.94 -14.30 -11.90
N SER A 86 -1.84 -13.82 -13.13
CA SER A 86 -2.12 -12.43 -13.48
C SER A 86 -3.57 -12.01 -13.25
N THR A 87 -4.52 -12.96 -13.31
CA THR A 87 -5.94 -12.70 -13.08
C THR A 87 -6.20 -12.38 -11.61
N LEU A 88 -5.62 -13.17 -10.71
CA LEU A 88 -5.67 -12.93 -9.27
C LEU A 88 -4.99 -11.60 -8.91
N ILE A 89 -3.82 -11.31 -9.49
CA ILE A 89 -3.15 -10.02 -9.25
C ILE A 89 -3.99 -8.85 -9.77
N SER A 90 -4.57 -8.94 -10.97
CA SER A 90 -5.45 -7.89 -11.50
C SER A 90 -6.67 -7.67 -10.58
N LYS A 91 -7.27 -8.74 -10.06
CA LYS A 91 -8.37 -8.65 -9.09
C LYS A 91 -7.93 -7.91 -7.83
N ILE A 92 -6.80 -8.29 -7.24
CA ILE A 92 -6.26 -7.64 -6.04
C ILE A 92 -6.01 -6.15 -6.32
N SER A 93 -5.37 -5.81 -7.43
CA SER A 93 -5.08 -4.41 -7.80
C SER A 93 -6.35 -3.56 -7.98
N LYS A 94 -7.44 -4.13 -8.51
CA LYS A 94 -8.74 -3.44 -8.64
C LYS A 94 -9.42 -3.21 -7.29
N GLU A 95 -9.43 -4.24 -6.45
CA GLU A 95 -10.16 -4.22 -5.18
C GLU A 95 -9.37 -3.54 -4.05
N PHE A 96 -8.05 -3.42 -4.20
CA PHE A 96 -7.13 -2.97 -3.16
C PHE A 96 -7.54 -1.64 -2.52
N LEU A 97 -7.67 -0.59 -3.34
CA LEU A 97 -7.92 0.76 -2.80
C LEU A 97 -9.24 0.82 -2.04
N SER A 98 -10.29 0.17 -2.57
CA SER A 98 -11.59 0.11 -1.92
C SER A 98 -11.50 -0.59 -0.56
N LYS A 99 -10.97 -1.82 -0.54
CA LYS A 99 -10.92 -2.64 0.68
C LYS A 99 -10.03 -2.01 1.75
N TYR A 100 -8.86 -1.50 1.36
CA TYR A 100 -7.94 -0.89 2.32
C TYR A 100 -8.49 0.42 2.89
N CYS A 101 -9.11 1.27 2.05
CA CYS A 101 -9.77 2.48 2.53
C CYS A 101 -10.96 2.19 3.46
N GLU A 102 -11.69 1.11 3.22
CA GLU A 102 -12.76 0.64 4.11
C GLU A 102 -12.20 0.23 5.47
N LEU A 103 -11.12 -0.56 5.51
CA LEU A 103 -10.43 -0.92 6.75
C LEU A 103 -9.93 0.30 7.53
N LEU A 104 -9.27 1.25 6.85
CA LEU A 104 -8.81 2.49 7.48
C LEU A 104 -9.96 3.29 8.08
N SER A 105 -11.11 3.34 7.39
CA SER A 105 -12.29 4.07 7.84
C SER A 105 -13.03 3.40 8.99
N ASN A 106 -13.00 2.06 9.04
CA ASN A 106 -13.70 1.25 10.03
C ASN A 106 -12.85 0.91 11.27
N SER A 107 -11.53 1.14 11.23
CA SER A 107 -10.66 1.01 12.40
C SER A 107 -11.20 1.85 13.58
N LYS A 108 -11.07 1.34 14.83
CA LYS A 108 -11.71 1.87 16.06
C LYS A 108 -11.42 3.34 16.40
N GLY A 109 -10.60 4.03 15.60
CA GLY A 109 -10.37 5.46 15.66
C GLY A 109 -11.10 6.27 14.61
N GLY A 110 -12.08 5.72 13.86
CA GLY A 110 -12.94 6.28 12.80
C GLY A 110 -12.99 7.80 12.67
N SER A 111 -11.86 8.40 12.30
CA SER A 111 -11.62 9.84 12.43
C SER A 111 -11.23 10.39 11.08
N ALA A 112 -11.23 11.72 10.99
CA ALA A 112 -10.69 12.44 9.85
C ALA A 112 -9.31 11.90 9.39
N PHE A 113 -8.53 11.29 10.28
CA PHE A 113 -7.26 10.64 9.98
C PHE A 113 -7.39 9.47 8.99
N GLY A 114 -8.32 8.54 9.20
CA GLY A 114 -8.52 7.40 8.27
C GLY A 114 -8.93 7.85 6.87
N ARG A 115 -9.80 8.87 6.80
CA ARG A 115 -10.17 9.52 5.53
C ARG A 115 -8.99 10.22 4.87
N LEU A 116 -8.16 10.93 5.65
CA LEU A 116 -6.96 11.59 5.14
C LEU A 116 -5.92 10.58 4.64
N ALA A 117 -5.73 9.48 5.37
CA ALA A 117 -4.84 8.38 4.98
C ALA A 117 -5.31 7.73 3.68
N CYS A 118 -6.60 7.40 3.56
CA CYS A 118 -7.18 6.89 2.32
C CYS A 118 -7.02 7.88 1.16
N PHE A 119 -7.31 9.17 1.39
CA PHE A 119 -7.13 10.20 0.37
C PHE A 119 -5.68 10.30 -0.13
N ASN A 120 -4.72 10.29 0.81
CA ASN A 120 -3.30 10.29 0.48
C ASN A 120 -2.89 9.01 -0.27
N LEU A 121 -3.39 7.85 0.15
CA LEU A 121 -3.13 6.58 -0.54
C LEU A 121 -3.66 6.60 -1.96
N GLN A 122 -4.92 7.01 -2.19
CA GLN A 122 -5.50 7.11 -3.53
C GLN A 122 -4.68 8.02 -4.45
N LYS A 123 -4.21 9.16 -3.93
CA LYS A 123 -3.36 10.08 -4.69
C LYS A 123 -1.99 9.48 -5.03
N ASN A 124 -1.43 8.67 -4.13
CA ASN A 124 -0.09 8.13 -4.30
C ASN A 124 -0.06 6.73 -4.93
N TYR A 125 -1.22 6.06 -5.05
CA TYR A 125 -1.30 4.64 -5.40
C TYR A 125 -0.59 4.27 -6.69
N ALA A 126 -0.69 5.13 -7.70
CA ALA A 126 -0.08 4.94 -9.01
C ALA A 126 1.45 5.04 -9.01
N TYR A 127 2.05 5.62 -7.96
CA TYR A 127 3.52 5.74 -7.84
C TYR A 127 4.16 4.56 -7.10
N TYR A 128 3.36 3.68 -6.51
CA TYR A 128 3.90 2.49 -5.86
C TYR A 128 4.08 1.38 -6.89
N ASP A 129 5.33 1.03 -7.14
CA ASP A 129 5.67 -0.24 -7.74
C ASP A 129 5.36 -1.38 -6.76
N ARG A 130 5.05 -2.57 -7.28
CA ARG A 130 4.50 -3.66 -6.46
C ARG A 130 5.24 -4.98 -6.66
N GLN A 131 5.53 -5.69 -5.58
CA GLN A 131 6.05 -7.05 -5.60
C GLN A 131 5.06 -8.01 -4.97
N TYR A 132 4.83 -9.14 -5.63
CA TYR A 132 3.86 -10.15 -5.22
C TYR A 132 4.57 -11.47 -4.96
N LEU A 133 4.34 -12.04 -3.78
CA LEU A 133 4.79 -13.37 -3.40
C LEU A 133 3.64 -14.14 -2.76
N GLY A 134 3.34 -15.33 -3.29
CA GLY A 134 2.30 -16.21 -2.77
C GLY A 134 2.88 -17.31 -1.88
N TYR A 135 2.24 -17.57 -0.75
CA TYR A 135 2.57 -18.70 0.11
C TYR A 135 1.32 -19.29 0.79
N VAL A 136 1.44 -20.53 1.25
CA VAL A 136 0.43 -21.26 1.99
C VAL A 136 0.92 -21.39 3.43
N THR A 137 0.13 -20.90 4.37
CA THR A 137 0.44 -21.01 5.81
C THR A 137 0.32 -22.45 6.28
N LYS A 138 0.83 -22.75 7.49
CA LYS A 138 0.67 -24.07 8.12
C LYS A 138 -0.80 -24.50 8.27
N LYS A 139 -1.72 -23.55 8.31
CA LYS A 139 -3.18 -23.78 8.41
C LYS A 139 -3.84 -24.04 7.04
N GLY A 140 -3.07 -24.04 5.94
CA GLY A 140 -3.58 -24.19 4.59
C GLY A 140 -4.12 -22.89 3.97
N THR A 141 -3.99 -21.75 4.65
CA THR A 141 -4.46 -20.45 4.12
C THR A 141 -3.52 -19.97 3.03
N ARG A 142 -4.07 -19.62 1.87
CA ARG A 142 -3.29 -19.06 0.75
C ARG A 142 -3.21 -17.55 0.91
N ILE A 143 -2.01 -17.05 1.16
CA ILE A 143 -1.71 -15.64 1.33
C ILE A 143 -0.93 -15.12 0.12
N ILE A 144 -1.25 -13.91 -0.31
CA ILE A 144 -0.41 -13.11 -1.19
C ILE A 144 0.12 -11.94 -0.38
N ARG A 145 1.44 -11.91 -0.19
CA ARG A 145 2.13 -10.72 0.29
C ARG A 145 2.34 -9.78 -0.88
N VAL A 146 1.82 -8.56 -0.71
CA VAL A 146 1.99 -7.44 -1.63
C VAL A 146 2.91 -6.43 -0.95
N GLN A 147 4.08 -6.21 -1.52
CA GLN A 147 4.95 -5.11 -1.10
C GLN A 147 4.77 -3.93 -2.05
N PHE A 148 4.59 -2.76 -1.48
CA PHE A 148 4.50 -1.49 -2.20
C PHE A 148 5.79 -0.71 -1.97
N VAL A 149 6.37 -0.18 -3.05
CA VAL A 149 7.65 0.53 -3.03
C VAL A 149 7.55 1.85 -3.77
N ASP A 150 7.93 2.96 -3.10
CA ASP A 150 7.97 4.30 -3.69
C ASP A 150 9.39 4.72 -4.05
N PHE A 151 9.71 4.69 -5.34
CA PHE A 151 11.04 5.06 -5.85
C PHE A 151 11.21 6.55 -6.17
N ARG A 152 10.23 7.42 -5.88
CA ARG A 152 10.34 8.87 -6.20
C ARG A 152 11.54 9.53 -5.52
N GLN A 153 11.96 9.00 -4.38
CA GLN A 153 13.17 9.44 -3.68
C GLN A 153 14.10 8.25 -3.46
N ASP A 154 14.64 7.63 -4.50
CA ASP A 154 15.49 6.42 -4.41
C ASP A 154 17.01 6.76 -4.35
N PRO A 155 17.59 7.02 -3.16
CA PRO A 155 18.98 7.44 -3.04
C PRO A 155 20.00 6.35 -3.43
N GLN A 156 19.56 5.09 -3.42
CA GLN A 156 20.42 3.93 -3.67
C GLN A 156 20.20 3.33 -5.06
N ASN A 157 19.30 3.92 -5.87
CA ASN A 157 18.95 3.45 -7.21
C ASN A 157 18.45 1.98 -7.22
N LEU A 158 17.74 1.60 -6.16
CA LEU A 158 17.15 0.28 -5.92
C LEU A 158 16.14 -0.11 -7.01
N ILE A 159 15.54 0.86 -7.72
CA ILE A 159 14.63 0.60 -8.85
C ILE A 159 15.28 -0.32 -9.91
N LYS A 160 16.61 -0.27 -10.07
CA LYS A 160 17.35 -1.15 -10.99
C LYS A 160 17.32 -2.63 -10.58
N MET A 161 17.19 -2.90 -9.29
CA MET A 161 17.16 -4.25 -8.71
C MET A 161 15.74 -4.76 -8.47
N PHE A 162 14.74 -3.88 -8.56
CA PHE A 162 13.34 -4.15 -8.21
C PHE A 162 12.72 -5.37 -8.94
N ARG A 163 13.13 -5.63 -10.18
CA ARG A 163 12.61 -6.75 -10.97
C ARG A 163 13.25 -8.09 -10.62
N TYR A 164 14.35 -8.08 -9.90
CA TYR A 164 15.21 -9.24 -9.64
C TYR A 164 15.23 -9.65 -8.17
N HIS A 165 15.04 -8.68 -7.26
CA HIS A 165 15.19 -8.88 -5.83
C HIS A 165 14.01 -8.31 -5.07
N TRP A 166 13.66 -8.97 -3.96
CA TRP A 166 12.72 -8.42 -2.99
C TRP A 166 13.38 -7.26 -2.27
N ILE A 167 12.71 -6.11 -2.21
CA ILE A 167 13.30 -4.93 -1.57
C ILE A 167 13.13 -5.08 -0.06
N ASN A 168 14.24 -5.23 0.66
CA ASN A 168 14.25 -5.39 2.11
C ASN A 168 15.26 -4.47 2.76
N GLY A 169 14.92 -3.95 3.94
CA GLY A 169 15.78 -3.09 4.74
C GLY A 169 15.10 -2.70 6.05
N VAL A 170 15.91 -2.40 7.07
CA VAL A 170 15.42 -2.28 8.45
C VAL A 170 15.18 -0.82 8.87
N HIS A 171 15.82 0.15 8.20
CA HIS A 171 15.84 1.56 8.63
C HIS A 171 15.91 2.55 7.47
N GLY A 172 15.75 3.85 7.79
CA GLY A 172 15.96 4.95 6.85
C GLY A 172 14.91 4.95 5.74
N TRP A 173 15.37 4.97 4.49
CA TRP A 173 14.51 5.02 3.31
C TRP A 173 13.41 3.94 3.29
N TYR A 174 13.75 2.73 3.74
CA TYR A 174 12.84 1.59 3.73
C TYR A 174 11.60 1.82 4.61
N TYR A 175 11.74 2.50 5.75
CA TYR A 175 10.63 2.72 6.68
C TYR A 175 9.53 3.62 6.10
N SER A 176 9.93 4.59 5.27
CA SER A 176 9.00 5.56 4.70
C SER A 176 8.48 5.17 3.31
N ASN A 177 9.20 4.30 2.59
CA ASN A 177 8.94 4.04 1.18
C ASN A 177 8.59 2.58 0.87
N VAL A 178 8.71 1.67 1.84
CA VAL A 178 8.35 0.27 1.68
C VAL A 178 7.31 -0.11 2.72
N TRP A 179 6.20 -0.68 2.28
CA TRP A 179 5.18 -1.21 3.17
C TRP A 179 4.55 -2.47 2.58
N ASN A 180 3.96 -3.30 3.44
CA ASN A 180 3.41 -4.59 3.05
C ASN A 180 1.92 -4.64 3.33
N LEU A 181 1.23 -5.47 2.55
CA LEU A 181 -0.14 -5.89 2.77
C LEU A 181 -0.21 -7.38 2.52
N PHE A 182 -1.05 -8.06 3.28
CA PHE A 182 -1.31 -9.47 3.12
C PHE A 182 -2.74 -9.66 2.64
N TYR A 183 -2.92 -10.51 1.64
CA TYR A 183 -4.20 -10.80 1.04
C TYR A 183 -4.54 -12.28 1.20
N ASP A 184 -5.62 -12.58 1.91
CA ASP A 184 -6.16 -13.92 2.03
C ASP A 184 -6.96 -14.25 0.76
N VAL A 185 -6.41 -15.18 -0.03
CA VAL A 185 -7.01 -15.63 -1.30
C VAL A 185 -8.30 -16.41 -1.04
N ASN A 186 -8.37 -17.18 0.04
CA ASN A 186 -9.53 -17.98 0.40
C ASN A 186 -10.70 -17.10 0.86
N LYS A 187 -10.45 -16.12 1.71
CA LYS A 187 -11.46 -15.17 2.22
C LYS A 187 -11.77 -14.04 1.23
N ASN A 188 -10.94 -13.87 0.21
CA ASN A 188 -10.99 -12.72 -0.69
C ASN A 188 -10.96 -11.39 0.10
N ALA A 189 -10.05 -11.26 1.06
CA ALA A 189 -9.97 -10.13 1.97
C ALA A 189 -8.51 -9.78 2.27
N ILE A 190 -8.30 -8.55 2.75
CA ILE A 190 -7.01 -8.17 3.34
C ILE A 190 -6.91 -8.94 4.66
N ALA A 191 -5.81 -9.66 4.85
CA ALA A 191 -5.51 -10.38 6.07
C ALA A 191 -4.96 -9.40 7.12
N ASP A 192 -5.36 -9.60 8.37
CA ASP A 192 -4.68 -8.96 9.49
C ASP A 192 -3.35 -9.67 9.75
N ASP A 193 -2.38 -8.98 10.36
CA ASP A 193 -1.09 -9.61 10.70
C ASP A 193 -1.27 -10.83 11.63
N ASP A 194 -2.35 -10.87 12.42
CA ASP A 194 -2.71 -12.00 13.29
C ASP A 194 -3.20 -13.26 12.53
N ASP A 195 -3.59 -13.11 11.25
CA ASP A 195 -4.04 -14.21 10.38
C ASP A 195 -2.87 -14.94 9.69
N ILE A 196 -1.64 -14.45 9.84
CA ILE A 196 -0.41 -14.92 9.17
C ILE A 196 0.42 -15.79 10.09
#